data_AF-A0A2V9LUX3-F1
#
_entry.id   AF-A0A2V9LUX3-F1
#
_cell.length_a   1.000
_cell.length_b   1.000
_cell.length_c   1.000
_cell.angle_alpha   90.00
_cell.angle_beta   90.00
_cell.angle_gamma   90.00
#
_symmetry.space_group_name_H-M   'P 1'
#
loop_
_entity.id
_entity.type
_entity.pdbx_description
1 polymer ?
#
loop_
_entity_poly.entity_id
_entity_poly.type
_entity_poly.pdbx_seq_one_letter_code
_entity_poly.pdbx_strand_id
1 'polypeptide(L)'
;STTADAIMTALRLSWPAANGMLVQVKLGSNVVYDIPDMAWSATGVTLGAGGSQPLVSDTTKLLLKKSTSYTLQLIFQNSAVQDLSQYTSTASFGTGCLLEIL
;
A
#
# COMPACT_ATOMS: atom_id res chain seq x y z
N SER A 1 18.83 -15.82 -10.48
CA SER A 1 18.24 -14.90 -9.49
C SER A 1 17.61 -15.73 -8.40
N THR A 2 18.09 -15.66 -7.16
CA THR A 2 17.47 -16.36 -6.02
C THR A 2 16.41 -15.43 -5.44
N THR A 3 15.13 -15.82 -5.50
CA THR A 3 14.06 -15.09 -4.84
C THR A 3 14.19 -15.26 -3.32
N ALA A 4 14.05 -14.16 -2.59
CA ALA A 4 14.10 -14.12 -1.12
C ALA A 4 12.80 -13.50 -0.58
N ASP A 5 12.49 -13.81 0.67
CA ASP A 5 11.39 -13.14 1.36
C ASP A 5 11.75 -11.66 1.54
N ALA A 6 10.74 -10.79 1.49
CA ALA A 6 10.93 -9.35 1.57
C ALA A 6 9.90 -8.73 2.52
N ILE A 7 10.31 -7.71 3.26
CA ILE A 7 9.41 -6.92 4.11
C ILE A 7 9.09 -5.64 3.36
N MET A 8 7.79 -5.35 3.17
CA MET A 8 7.36 -4.08 2.62
C MET A 8 7.66 -2.97 3.63
N THR A 9 8.53 -2.04 3.25
CA THR A 9 8.97 -0.92 4.11
C THR A 9 8.19 0.36 3.83
N ALA A 10 7.69 0.53 2.60
CA ALA A 10 6.86 1.67 2.24
C ALA A 10 5.88 1.30 1.12
N LEU A 11 4.77 2.03 1.06
CA LEU A 11 3.77 1.92 0.01
C LEU A 11 3.32 3.33 -0.41
N ARG A 12 3.61 3.70 -1.65
CA ARG A 12 3.16 4.96 -2.24
C ARG A 12 1.95 4.69 -3.11
N LEU A 13 0.87 5.42 -2.87
CA LEU A 13 -0.43 5.22 -3.51
C LEU A 13 -0.97 6.54 -4.02
N SER A 14 -1.53 6.55 -5.22
CA SER A 14 -2.46 7.60 -5.67
C SER A 14 -3.74 6.95 -6.21
N TRP A 15 -4.84 7.69 -6.09
CA TRP A 15 -6.16 7.24 -6.52
C TRP A 15 -7.03 8.46 -6.83
N PRO A 16 -8.14 8.31 -7.55
CA PRO A 16 -8.99 9.44 -7.90
C PRO A 16 -9.75 10.00 -6.71
N ALA A 17 -9.95 11.32 -6.71
CA ALA A 17 -10.58 12.04 -5.61
C ALA A 17 -11.97 11.50 -5.23
N ALA A 18 -12.69 10.92 -6.19
CA ALA A 18 -14.03 10.35 -6.00
C ALA A 18 -14.07 9.22 -4.97
N ASN A 19 -12.98 8.45 -4.81
CA ASN A 19 -12.91 7.39 -3.80
C ASN A 19 -12.92 7.94 -2.37
N GLY A 20 -12.57 9.22 -2.19
CA GLY A 20 -12.41 9.84 -0.88
C GLY A 20 -11.18 9.30 -0.14
N MET A 21 -11.26 9.27 1.18
CA MET A 21 -10.14 8.89 2.05
C MET A 21 -9.82 7.40 1.97
N LEU A 22 -8.53 7.05 2.04
CA LEU A 22 -8.09 5.67 2.24
C LEU A 22 -8.28 5.29 3.71
N VAL A 23 -9.13 4.30 3.96
CA VAL A 23 -9.50 3.85 5.31
C VAL A 23 -8.61 2.70 5.75
N GLN A 24 -8.28 1.80 4.84
CA GLN A 24 -7.52 0.59 5.17
C GLN A 24 -6.75 0.09 3.95
N VAL A 25 -5.59 -0.52 4.20
CA VAL A 25 -4.84 -1.30 3.19
C VAL A 25 -4.66 -2.72 3.71
N LYS A 26 -4.90 -3.69 2.82
CA LYS A 26 -4.58 -5.10 3.08
C LYS A 26 -3.58 -5.65 2.09
N LEU A 27 -2.71 -6.52 2.59
CA LEU A 27 -1.82 -7.35 1.80
C LEU A 27 -2.23 -8.81 2.00
N GLY A 28 -2.90 -9.39 1.02
CA GLY A 28 -3.63 -10.65 1.20
C GLY A 28 -4.72 -10.50 2.27
N SER A 29 -4.67 -11.34 3.30
CA SER A 29 -5.56 -11.26 4.47
C SER A 29 -5.07 -10.31 5.57
N ASN A 30 -3.83 -9.82 5.48
CA ASN A 30 -3.22 -9.00 6.52
C ASN A 30 -3.60 -7.53 6.36
N VAL A 31 -4.10 -6.92 7.43
CA VAL A 31 -4.24 -5.46 7.50
C VAL A 31 -2.87 -4.84 7.74
N VAL A 32 -2.41 -3.98 6.83
CA VAL A 32 -1.09 -3.34 6.87
C VAL A 32 -1.15 -1.84 7.18
N TYR A 33 -2.38 -1.28 7.17
CA TYR A 33 -2.71 0.08 7.58
C TYR A 33 -4.21 0.15 7.90
N ASP A 34 -4.61 0.73 9.04
CA ASP A 34 -6.02 0.92 9.42
C ASP A 34 -6.31 2.23 10.19
N ILE A 35 -5.38 3.18 10.20
CA ILE A 35 -5.48 4.38 11.04
C ILE A 35 -6.15 5.51 10.24
N PRO A 36 -7.38 5.94 10.58
CA PRO A 36 -8.11 6.94 9.78
C PRO A 36 -7.72 8.39 10.09
N ASP A 37 -6.73 8.64 10.94
CA ASP A 37 -6.39 9.99 11.42
C ASP A 37 -5.50 10.76 10.41
N MET A 38 -5.90 10.77 9.14
CA MET A 38 -5.19 11.44 8.05
C MET A 38 -5.95 12.68 7.54
N ALA A 39 -5.24 13.79 7.35
CA ALA A 39 -5.69 14.84 6.44
C ALA A 39 -5.57 14.30 5.01
N TRP A 40 -6.70 13.93 4.42
CA TRP A 40 -6.75 13.40 3.05
C TRP A 40 -6.46 14.50 2.02
N SER A 41 -5.65 14.18 1.01
CA SER A 41 -5.48 14.99 -0.19
C SER A 41 -5.55 14.12 -1.44
N ALA A 42 -6.01 14.72 -2.54
CA ALA A 42 -6.12 14.04 -3.84
C ALA A 42 -4.76 13.70 -4.48
N THR A 43 -3.64 14.13 -3.88
CA THR A 43 -2.28 13.93 -4.43
C THR A 43 -1.69 12.55 -4.10
N GLY A 44 -2.42 11.71 -3.36
CA GLY A 44 -1.96 10.39 -2.91
C GLY A 44 -1.28 10.42 -1.55
N VAL A 45 -0.88 9.25 -1.06
CA VAL A 45 -0.25 9.04 0.24
C VAL A 45 0.98 8.14 0.12
N THR A 46 1.96 8.38 0.99
CA THR A 46 3.06 7.45 1.22
C THR A 46 2.93 6.90 2.64
N LEU A 47 2.79 5.57 2.74
CA LEU A 47 2.76 4.82 3.99
C LEU A 47 4.15 4.23 4.27
N GLY A 48 4.54 4.15 5.53
CA GLY A 48 5.80 3.56 5.98
C GLY A 48 7.00 4.50 5.86
N ALA A 49 8.16 3.95 5.54
CA ALA A 49 9.43 4.68 5.51
C ALA A 49 9.38 5.89 4.57
N GLY A 50 9.71 7.08 5.08
CA GLY A 50 9.69 8.33 4.32
C GLY A 50 8.28 8.88 4.02
N GLY A 51 7.23 8.25 4.55
CA GLY A 51 5.85 8.69 4.45
C GLY A 51 5.37 9.51 5.64
N SER A 52 4.16 10.07 5.51
CA SER A 52 3.49 10.81 6.59
C SER A 52 2.68 9.91 7.54
N GLN A 53 2.49 8.64 7.16
CA GLN A 53 1.69 7.67 7.90
C GLN A 53 2.45 6.36 8.09
N PRO A 54 2.40 5.72 9.26
CA PRO A 54 3.11 4.47 9.48
C PRO A 54 2.37 3.28 8.83
N LEU A 55 3.13 2.27 8.42
CA LEU A 55 2.58 0.92 8.27
C LEU A 55 2.41 0.31 9.67
N VAL A 56 1.63 -0.77 9.78
CA VAL A 56 1.54 -1.54 11.04
C VAL A 56 2.94 -1.96 11.52
N SER A 57 3.17 -1.89 12.83
CA SER A 57 4.47 -2.23 13.44
C SER A 57 4.79 -3.73 13.39
N ASP A 58 3.77 -4.58 13.25
CA ASP A 58 3.92 -6.02 13.10
C ASP A 58 4.44 -6.37 11.70
N THR A 59 5.76 -6.57 11.60
CA THR A 59 6.45 -6.88 10.35
C THR A 59 6.06 -8.22 9.75
N THR A 60 5.45 -9.14 10.51
CA THR A 60 4.95 -10.41 9.97
C THR A 60 3.78 -10.20 9.00
N LYS A 61 3.02 -9.10 9.18
CA LYS A 61 1.94 -8.69 8.28
C LYS A 61 2.45 -8.04 7.00
N LEU A 62 3.67 -7.53 7.03
CA LEU A 62 4.37 -6.87 5.92
C LEU A 62 5.30 -7.82 5.15
N LEU A 63 5.39 -9.08 5.56
CA LEU A 63 6.26 -10.08 4.95
C LEU A 63 5.64 -10.66 3.68
N LEU A 64 6.33 -10.48 2.56
CA LEU A 64 6.07 -11.17 1.31
C LEU A 64 7.04 -12.35 1.19
N LYS A 65 6.48 -13.56 1.24
CA LYS A 65 7.25 -14.78 1.03
C LYS A 65 7.58 -14.92 -0.44
N LYS A 66 8.80 -15.38 -0.72
CA LYS A 66 9.23 -15.70 -2.10
C LYS A 66 8.25 -16.67 -2.76
N SER A 67 8.11 -16.53 -4.08
CA SER A 67 7.27 -17.42 -4.90
C SER A 67 5.81 -17.50 -4.45
N THR A 68 5.32 -16.49 -3.72
CA THR A 68 3.92 -16.40 -3.27
C THR A 68 3.28 -15.17 -3.91
N SER A 69 2.05 -15.33 -4.41
CA SER A 69 1.25 -14.22 -4.92
C SER A 69 0.49 -13.55 -3.78
N TYR A 70 0.53 -12.22 -3.77
CA TYR A 70 -0.21 -11.40 -2.82
C TYR A 70 -1.14 -10.46 -3.58
N THR A 71 -2.28 -10.13 -2.96
CA THR A 71 -3.21 -9.12 -3.47
C THR A 71 -3.12 -7.90 -2.59
N LEU A 72 -2.87 -6.73 -3.18
CA LEU A 72 -2.98 -5.45 -2.49
C LEU A 72 -4.43 -4.97 -2.61
N GLN A 73 -5.10 -4.76 -1.48
CA GLN A 73 -6.47 -4.26 -1.45
C GLN A 73 -6.49 -2.88 -0.79
N LEU A 74 -7.08 -1.92 -1.48
CA LEU A 74 -7.28 -0.56 -1.00
C LEU A 74 -8.75 -0.40 -0.65
N ILE A 75 -9.04 -0.02 0.59
CA ILE A 75 -10.40 0.21 1.08
C ILE A 75 -10.55 1.71 1.29
N PHE A 76 -11.51 2.29 0.58
CA PHE A 76 -11.79 3.72 0.60
C PHE A 76 -13.10 4.03 1.32
N GLN A 77 -13.26 5.29 1.71
CA GLN A 77 -14.47 5.80 2.34
C GLN A 77 -15.69 5.70 1.41
N ASN A 78 -15.50 5.99 0.12
CA ASN A 78 -16.53 5.88 -0.90
C ASN A 78 -16.29 4.67 -1.80
N SER A 79 -17.24 4.41 -2.71
CA SER A 79 -17.07 3.42 -3.77
C SER A 79 -15.83 3.70 -4.62
N ALA A 80 -15.00 2.67 -4.82
CA ALA A 80 -13.82 2.77 -5.65
C ALA A 80 -14.19 2.97 -7.13
N VAL A 81 -13.55 3.95 -7.78
CA VAL A 81 -13.61 4.14 -9.23
C VAL A 81 -13.03 2.89 -9.92
N GLN A 82 -13.74 2.38 -10.93
CA GLN A 82 -13.36 1.13 -11.61
C GLN A 82 -12.21 1.29 -12.60
N ASP A 83 -11.94 2.52 -13.05
CA ASP A 83 -10.86 2.82 -13.98
C ASP A 83 -9.50 2.73 -13.27
N LEU A 84 -8.81 1.60 -13.49
CA LEU A 84 -7.52 1.30 -12.89
C LEU A 84 -6.40 2.26 -13.33
N SER A 85 -6.55 2.95 -14.46
CA SER A 85 -5.53 3.90 -14.95
C SER A 85 -5.41 5.16 -14.07
N GLN A 86 -6.38 5.41 -13.20
CA GLN A 86 -6.38 6.52 -12.24
C GLN A 86 -5.64 6.19 -10.94
N TYR A 87 -5.09 4.97 -10.84
CA TYR A 87 -4.35 4.50 -9.68
C TYR A 87 -2.88 4.37 -10.02
N THR A 88 -2.04 4.76 -9.07
CA THR A 88 -0.62 4.36 -9.10
C THR A 88 -0.28 3.73 -7.76
N SER A 89 0.52 2.68 -7.79
CA SER A 89 0.95 1.99 -6.58
C SER A 89 2.37 1.50 -6.71
N THR A 90 3.23 1.94 -5.80
CA THR A 90 4.62 1.51 -5.70
C THR A 90 4.90 0.97 -4.31
N ALA A 91 5.24 -0.31 -4.21
CA ALA A 91 5.76 -0.91 -3.00
C ALA A 91 7.28 -0.82 -2.96
N SER A 92 7.84 -0.53 -1.78
CA SER A 92 9.27 -0.54 -1.52
C SER A 92 9.62 -1.62 -0.49
N PHE A 93 10.75 -2.28 -0.70
CA PHE A 93 11.29 -3.33 0.18
C PHE A 93 12.68 -2.96 0.72
N GLY A 94 12.97 -1.65 0.79
CA GLY A 94 14.28 -1.09 1.13
C GLY A 94 14.91 -0.31 -0.03
N THR A 95 16.11 0.23 0.24
CA THR A 95 16.82 1.11 -0.69
C THR A 95 17.04 0.46 -2.05
N GLY A 96 16.47 1.06 -3.11
CA GLY A 96 16.62 0.59 -4.49
C GLY A 96 15.78 -0.64 -4.86
N CYS A 97 14.97 -1.18 -3.94
CA CYS A 97 14.05 -2.29 -4.22
C CYS A 97 12.61 -1.79 -4.28
N LEU A 98 12.11 -1.57 -5.51
CA LEU A 98 10.79 -1.02 -5.80
C LEU A 98 10.02 -1.96 -6.73
N LEU A 99 8.72 -2.07 -6.50
CA LEU A 99 7.77 -2.76 -7.36
C LEU A 99 6.62 -1.82 -7.69
N GLU A 100 6.46 -1.53 -8.97
CA GLU A 100 5.24 -0.92 -9.50
C GLU A 100 4.18 -2.02 -9.68
N ILE A 101 2.98 -1.78 -9.17
CA ILE A 101 1.92 -2.80 -9.05
C ILE A 101 0.84 -2.60 -10.11
N LEU A 102 0.65 -1.37 -10.60
CA LEU A 102 -0.36 -0.96 -11.58
C LEU A 102 0.20 0.14 -12.46
#